data_AF-A0A257EFI7-F1
#
_entry.id   AF-A0A257EFI7-F1
#
_cell.length_a   1.000
_cell.length_b   1.000
_cell.length_c   1.000
_cell.angle_alpha   90.00
_cell.angle_beta   90.00
_cell.angle_gamma   90.00
#
_symmetry.space_group_name_H-M   'P 1'
#
loop_
_entity.id
_entity.type
_entity.pdbx_description
1 polymer ?
#
loop_
_entity_poly.entity_id
_entity_poly.type
_entity_poly.pdbx_seq_one_letter_code
_entity_poly.pdbx_strand_id
1 'polypeptide(L)'
;MNTPHTHTTAQAQQVAHTGQPPSSFEERMAWLDTALASTLPNKWPSHTLCEDLHSAEQALQQAQQRYWQHASNSLKTATQKLKTTQAFTPKEVLFNALGVISDDDMWASLQARQDRVQNDIAQDDKTTEQLQARIEQWEARLEKLQSIQAAWAHTTH
;
A
#
# COMPACT_ATOMS: atom_id res chain seq x y z
N MET A 1 -13.87 -22.01 -37.07
CA MET A 1 -14.99 -21.16 -36.60
C MET A 1 -14.66 -20.71 -35.19
N ASN A 2 -14.41 -19.41 -35.03
CA ASN A 2 -14.11 -18.76 -33.76
C ASN A 2 -15.41 -18.51 -33.00
N THR A 3 -15.51 -18.96 -31.75
CA THR A 3 -16.51 -18.46 -30.80
C THR A 3 -15.82 -17.48 -29.83
N PRO A 4 -16.39 -16.29 -29.61
CA PRO A 4 -15.71 -15.21 -28.93
C PRO A 4 -15.71 -15.36 -27.41
N HIS A 5 -14.72 -14.73 -26.80
CA HIS A 5 -14.50 -14.59 -25.38
C HIS A 5 -15.72 -14.00 -24.68
N THR A 6 -16.37 -14.79 -23.82
CA THR A 6 -17.21 -14.21 -22.76
C THR A 6 -16.26 -13.64 -21.72
N HIS A 7 -16.10 -12.33 -21.74
CA HIS A 7 -15.56 -11.59 -20.62
C HIS A 7 -16.37 -11.96 -19.37
N THR A 8 -15.82 -12.83 -18.52
CA THR A 8 -16.21 -12.88 -17.12
C THR A 8 -15.67 -11.60 -16.52
N THR A 9 -16.43 -10.52 -16.67
CA THR A 9 -16.34 -9.37 -15.78
C THR A 9 -16.52 -9.97 -14.39
N ALA A 10 -15.43 -10.01 -13.62
CA ALA A 10 -15.52 -10.12 -12.18
C ALA A 10 -16.33 -8.89 -11.76
N GLN A 11 -17.66 -9.02 -11.75
CA GLN A 11 -18.49 -8.27 -10.85
C GLN A 11 -17.87 -8.56 -9.50
N ALA A 12 -17.08 -7.61 -8.99
CA ALA A 12 -16.88 -7.46 -7.57
C ALA A 12 -18.30 -7.37 -7.02
N GLN A 13 -18.83 -8.54 -6.65
CA GLN A 13 -20.10 -8.66 -5.97
C GLN A 13 -19.90 -7.80 -4.73
N GLN A 14 -20.44 -6.59 -4.77
CA GLN A 14 -20.73 -5.80 -3.60
C GLN A 14 -21.71 -6.65 -2.81
N VAL A 15 -21.18 -7.59 -2.03
CA VAL A 15 -21.95 -8.32 -1.04
C VAL A 15 -22.31 -7.26 -0.02
N ALA A 16 -23.47 -6.64 -0.21
CA ALA A 16 -24.10 -5.82 0.80
C ALA A 16 -24.32 -6.75 1.99
N HIS A 17 -23.41 -6.71 2.96
CA HIS A 17 -23.49 -7.54 4.16
C HIS A 17 -24.69 -7.04 4.98
N THR A 18 -25.83 -7.71 4.81
CA THR A 18 -27.10 -7.40 5.48
C THR A 18 -27.16 -7.91 6.92
N GLY A 19 -26.14 -8.63 7.40
CA GLY A 19 -26.05 -9.16 8.77
C GLY A 19 -25.62 -8.16 9.84
N GLN A 20 -25.71 -8.56 11.11
CA GLN A 20 -25.10 -7.87 12.25
C GLN A 20 -23.58 -7.73 12.02
N PRO A 21 -22.96 -6.65 12.54
CA PRO A 21 -21.51 -6.54 12.49
C PRO A 21 -20.87 -7.69 13.29
N PRO A 22 -19.80 -8.29 12.75
CA PRO A 22 -19.13 -9.44 13.33
C PRO A 22 -18.43 -9.14 14.67
N SER A 23 -18.06 -10.19 15.40
CA SER A 23 -17.63 -10.10 16.81
C SER A 23 -16.22 -9.55 17.01
N SER A 24 -15.33 -9.62 16.03
CA SER A 24 -13.96 -9.11 16.15
C SER A 24 -13.76 -7.74 15.49
N PHE A 25 -12.76 -6.99 15.96
CA PHE A 25 -12.40 -5.69 15.38
C PHE A 25 -12.04 -5.80 13.89
N GLU A 26 -11.21 -6.78 13.51
CA GLU A 26 -10.78 -6.95 12.12
C GLU A 26 -11.94 -7.24 11.17
N GLU A 27 -12.86 -8.11 11.58
CA GLU A 27 -14.05 -8.43 10.78
C GLU A 27 -14.99 -7.21 10.69
N ARG A 28 -15.11 -6.41 11.77
CA ARG A 28 -15.89 -5.16 11.74
C ARG A 28 -15.29 -4.14 10.78
N MET A 29 -13.97 -4.00 10.75
CA MET A 29 -13.28 -3.12 9.80
C MET A 29 -13.41 -3.61 8.35
N ALA A 30 -13.34 -4.92 8.11
CA ALA A 30 -13.59 -5.50 6.80
C ALA A 30 -15.05 -5.30 6.34
N TRP A 31 -16.00 -5.39 7.29
CA TRP A 31 -17.39 -5.06 7.03
C TRP A 31 -17.58 -3.57 6.70
N LEU A 32 -16.89 -2.66 7.40
CA LEU A 32 -16.94 -1.22 7.08
C LEU A 32 -16.48 -0.89 5.68
N ASP A 33 -15.48 -1.61 5.16
CA ASP A 33 -14.97 -1.37 3.81
C ASP A 33 -16.05 -1.62 2.74
N THR A 34 -16.92 -2.61 2.98
CA THR A 34 -17.93 -3.09 2.03
C THR A 34 -19.34 -2.58 2.32
N ALA A 35 -19.60 -2.08 3.53
CA ALA A 35 -20.91 -1.61 3.94
C ALA A 35 -21.31 -0.30 3.26
N LEU A 36 -22.57 -0.23 2.82
CA LEU A 36 -23.19 0.98 2.29
C LEU A 36 -23.48 1.95 3.43
N ALA A 37 -23.10 3.23 3.25
CA ALA A 37 -23.23 4.29 4.25
C ALA A 37 -24.65 4.40 4.87
N SER A 38 -25.69 4.12 4.08
CA SER A 38 -27.09 4.15 4.51
C SER A 38 -27.50 3.06 5.51
N THR A 39 -26.69 2.00 5.67
CA THR A 39 -27.00 0.84 6.54
C THR A 39 -26.23 0.83 7.86
N LEU A 40 -25.25 1.73 8.02
CA LEU A 40 -24.30 1.75 9.12
C LEU A 40 -24.89 2.13 10.49
N PRO A 41 -25.74 3.18 10.62
CA PRO A 41 -26.14 3.68 11.93
C PRO A 41 -26.94 2.67 12.76
N ASN A 42 -27.86 1.92 12.13
CA ASN A 42 -28.78 1.03 12.83
C ASN A 42 -28.19 -0.34 13.24
N LYS A 43 -26.99 -0.67 12.76
CA LYS A 43 -26.41 -2.01 12.96
C LYS A 43 -25.18 -2.02 13.86
N TRP A 44 -24.52 -0.87 14.06
CA TRP A 44 -23.30 -0.81 14.87
C TRP A 44 -23.61 -0.90 16.38
N PRO A 45 -22.90 -1.71 17.17
CA PRO A 45 -23.11 -1.75 18.61
C PRO A 45 -22.54 -0.46 19.24
N SER A 46 -23.38 0.33 19.92
CA SER A 46 -22.95 1.58 20.55
C SER A 46 -21.82 1.43 21.56
N HIS A 47 -21.76 0.29 22.25
CA HIS A 47 -20.74 0.00 23.27
C HIS A 47 -19.37 -0.32 22.69
N THR A 48 -19.27 -0.79 21.43
CA THR A 48 -17.98 -1.10 20.79
C THR A 48 -17.43 0.07 19.97
N LEU A 49 -18.27 1.06 19.64
CA LEU A 49 -17.90 2.14 18.73
C LEU A 49 -16.73 2.99 19.22
N CYS A 50 -16.67 3.27 20.52
CA CYS A 50 -15.57 4.05 21.11
C CYS A 50 -14.24 3.29 21.05
N GLU A 51 -14.27 1.98 21.36
CA GLU A 51 -13.09 1.11 21.31
C GLU A 51 -12.63 0.90 19.86
N ASP A 52 -13.56 0.75 18.92
CA ASP A 52 -13.29 0.60 17.49
C ASP A 52 -12.69 1.90 16.89
N LEU A 53 -13.18 3.08 17.29
CA LEU A 53 -12.60 4.37 16.93
C LEU A 53 -11.15 4.49 17.40
N HIS A 54 -10.91 4.23 18.69
CA HIS A 54 -9.56 4.32 19.25
C HIS A 54 -8.60 3.32 18.59
N SER A 55 -9.07 2.09 18.34
CA SER A 55 -8.28 1.06 17.67
C SER A 55 -7.98 1.42 16.21
N ALA A 56 -8.92 2.03 15.50
CA ALA A 56 -8.73 2.52 14.14
C ALA A 56 -7.76 3.72 14.08
N GLU A 57 -7.82 4.63 15.05
CA GLU A 57 -6.85 5.75 15.18
C GLU A 57 -5.44 5.22 15.41
N GLN A 58 -5.29 4.26 16.32
CA GLN A 58 -4.00 3.62 16.57
C GLN A 58 -3.47 2.90 15.33
N ALA A 59 -4.35 2.22 14.58
CA ALA A 59 -3.97 1.55 13.34
C ALA A 59 -3.55 2.53 12.24
N LEU A 60 -4.22 3.69 12.12
CA LEU A 60 -3.83 4.77 11.21
C LEU A 60 -2.45 5.33 11.59
N GLN A 61 -2.22 5.62 12.87
CA GLN A 61 -0.92 6.11 13.34
C GLN A 61 0.21 5.11 13.03
N GLN A 62 -0.03 3.81 13.24
CA GLN A 62 0.93 2.77 12.87
C GLN A 62 1.18 2.69 11.37
N ALA A 63 0.15 2.85 10.53
CA ALA A 63 0.29 2.87 9.08
C ALA A 63 1.14 4.06 8.61
N GLN A 64 0.86 5.26 9.14
CA GLN A 64 1.65 6.46 8.88
C GLN A 64 3.10 6.32 9.34
N GLN A 65 3.33 5.74 10.52
CA GLN A 65 4.69 5.49 11.02
C GLN A 65 5.46 4.57 10.07
N ARG A 66 4.85 3.47 9.60
CA ARG A 66 5.47 2.54 8.64
C ARG A 66 5.78 3.21 7.31
N TYR A 67 4.86 4.04 6.81
CA TYR A 67 5.08 4.83 5.59
C TYR A 67 6.32 5.72 5.71
N TRP A 68 6.42 6.52 6.78
CA TRP A 68 7.56 7.42 6.96
C TRP A 68 8.88 6.69 7.20
N GLN A 69 8.85 5.58 7.92
CA GLN A 69 10.02 4.70 8.07
C GLN A 69 10.47 4.14 6.71
N HIS A 70 9.54 3.68 5.87
CA HIS A 70 9.84 3.19 4.53
C HIS A 70 10.43 4.29 3.65
N ALA A 71 9.75 5.45 3.55
CA ALA A 71 10.19 6.58 2.75
C ALA A 71 11.61 7.05 3.14
N SER A 72 11.89 7.17 4.44
CA SER A 72 13.22 7.54 4.94
C SER A 72 14.28 6.50 4.57
N ASN A 73 13.98 5.21 4.69
CA ASN A 73 14.93 4.13 4.39
C ASN A 73 15.16 3.97 2.88
N SER A 74 14.11 4.08 2.07
CA SER A 74 14.19 4.08 0.61
C SER A 74 15.03 5.25 0.13
N LEU A 75 14.78 6.48 0.59
CA LEU A 75 15.57 7.65 0.21
C LEU A 75 17.06 7.48 0.53
N LYS A 76 17.38 7.00 1.73
CA LYS A 76 18.77 6.73 2.15
C LYS A 76 19.42 5.70 1.23
N THR A 77 18.71 4.62 0.92
CA THR A 77 19.20 3.51 0.09
C THR A 77 19.39 3.94 -1.36
N ALA A 78 18.41 4.62 -1.96
CA ALA A 78 18.48 5.17 -3.30
C ALA A 78 19.64 6.15 -3.45
N THR A 79 19.82 7.06 -2.48
CA THR A 79 20.94 8.01 -2.45
C THR A 79 22.30 7.28 -2.45
N GLN A 80 22.42 6.20 -1.70
CA GLN A 80 23.65 5.42 -1.64
C GLN A 80 23.92 4.64 -2.94
N LYS A 81 22.87 4.04 -3.54
CA LYS A 81 22.96 3.31 -4.81
C LYS A 81 23.28 4.22 -5.99
N LEU A 82 22.73 5.43 -6.04
CA LEU A 82 23.02 6.40 -7.09
C LEU A 82 24.50 6.79 -7.13
N LYS A 83 25.13 6.97 -5.96
CA LYS A 83 26.57 7.31 -5.85
C LYS A 83 27.48 6.23 -6.43
N THR A 84 27.06 4.97 -6.45
CA THR A 84 27.90 3.83 -6.85
C THR A 84 27.60 3.30 -8.27
N THR A 85 26.58 3.85 -8.94
CA THR A 85 26.03 3.24 -10.17
C THR A 85 26.31 4.04 -11.45
N GLN A 86 26.61 5.34 -11.35
CA GLN A 86 26.71 6.23 -12.53
C GLN A 86 28.04 6.18 -13.29
N ALA A 87 28.98 5.32 -12.90
CA ALA A 87 30.30 5.24 -13.52
C ALA A 87 30.84 3.82 -13.59
N PHE A 88 31.79 3.61 -14.50
CA PHE A 88 32.66 2.44 -14.45
C PHE A 88 33.49 2.46 -13.18
N THR A 89 33.63 1.31 -12.55
CA THR A 89 34.53 1.17 -11.42
C THR A 89 35.98 1.20 -11.92
N PRO A 90 36.94 1.67 -11.10
CA PRO A 90 38.36 1.65 -11.48
C PRO A 90 38.86 0.27 -11.90
N LYS A 91 38.30 -0.79 -11.30
CA LYS A 91 38.61 -2.19 -11.65
C LYS A 91 38.16 -2.55 -13.07
N GLU A 92 36.97 -2.13 -13.48
CA GLU A 92 36.44 -2.39 -14.83
C GLU A 92 37.29 -1.68 -15.88
N VAL A 93 37.63 -0.42 -15.65
CA VAL A 93 38.51 0.34 -16.54
C VAL A 93 39.89 -0.32 -16.66
N LEU A 94 40.47 -0.77 -15.54
CA LEU A 94 41.75 -1.49 -15.55
C LEU A 94 41.67 -2.83 -16.29
N PHE A 95 40.60 -3.60 -16.08
CA PHE A 95 40.43 -4.89 -16.75
C PHE A 95 40.20 -4.73 -18.25
N ASN A 96 39.48 -3.70 -18.66
CA ASN A 96 39.32 -3.36 -20.07
C ASN A 96 40.67 -2.94 -20.69
N ALA A 97 41.43 -2.05 -20.02
CA ALA A 97 42.75 -1.61 -20.47
C ALA A 97 43.78 -2.76 -20.58
N LEU A 98 43.67 -3.79 -19.72
CA LEU A 98 44.50 -4.99 -19.76
C LEU A 98 44.00 -6.06 -20.77
N GLY A 99 42.90 -5.80 -21.49
CA GLY A 99 42.29 -6.75 -22.42
C GLY A 99 41.62 -7.96 -21.75
N VAL A 100 41.34 -7.87 -20.45
CA VAL A 100 40.70 -8.94 -19.65
C VAL A 100 39.19 -8.98 -19.91
N ILE A 101 38.57 -7.83 -20.16
CA ILE A 101 37.15 -7.71 -20.55
C ILE A 101 37.04 -6.84 -21.80
N SER A 102 36.03 -7.09 -22.63
CA SER A 102 35.75 -6.26 -23.80
C SER A 102 35.08 -4.93 -23.42
N ASP A 103 35.03 -3.98 -24.35
CA ASP A 103 34.21 -2.76 -24.19
C ASP A 103 32.74 -3.11 -23.98
N ASP A 104 32.23 -4.08 -24.75
CA ASP A 104 30.84 -4.55 -24.66
C ASP A 104 30.53 -5.13 -23.27
N ASP A 105 31.43 -5.93 -22.70
CA ASP A 105 31.28 -6.47 -21.34
C ASP A 105 31.32 -5.37 -20.27
N MET A 106 32.17 -4.36 -20.47
CA MET A 106 32.28 -3.21 -19.57
C MET A 106 30.98 -2.39 -19.59
N TRP A 107 30.46 -2.07 -20.77
CA TRP A 107 29.17 -1.39 -20.94
C TRP A 107 27.99 -2.21 -20.42
N ALA A 108 27.97 -3.53 -20.66
CA ALA A 108 26.95 -4.43 -20.14
C ALA A 108 26.95 -4.45 -18.61
N SER A 109 28.11 -4.40 -17.96
CA SER A 109 28.21 -4.32 -16.50
C SER A 109 27.62 -3.01 -15.94
N LEU A 110 27.88 -1.88 -16.60
CA LEU A 110 27.30 -0.59 -16.22
C LEU A 110 25.78 -0.60 -16.40
N GLN A 111 25.31 -1.08 -17.56
CA GLN A 111 23.88 -1.23 -17.85
C GLN A 111 23.19 -2.11 -16.80
N ALA A 112 23.78 -3.26 -16.46
CA ALA A 112 23.24 -4.16 -15.45
C ALA A 112 23.18 -3.54 -14.04
N ARG A 113 24.05 -2.58 -13.70
CA ARG A 113 23.90 -1.81 -12.45
C ARG A 113 22.76 -0.80 -12.56
N GLN A 114 22.65 -0.11 -13.69
CA GLN A 114 21.58 0.85 -13.94
C GLN A 114 20.20 0.19 -13.92
N ASP A 115 20.04 -0.97 -14.56
CA ASP A 115 18.81 -1.76 -14.58
C ASP A 115 18.42 -2.22 -13.17
N ARG A 116 19.40 -2.64 -12.35
CA ARG A 116 19.16 -3.00 -10.94
C ARG A 116 18.61 -1.82 -10.14
N VAL A 117 19.20 -0.64 -10.29
CA VAL A 117 18.72 0.56 -9.60
C VAL A 117 17.32 0.95 -10.07
N GLN A 118 17.03 0.85 -11.36
CA GLN A 118 15.68 1.10 -11.88
C GLN A 118 14.65 0.12 -11.31
N ASN A 119 14.98 -1.16 -11.24
CA ASN A 119 14.12 -2.18 -10.64
C ASN A 119 13.89 -1.92 -9.14
N ASP A 120 14.93 -1.52 -8.42
CA ASP A 120 14.83 -1.16 -7.01
C ASP A 120 13.89 0.04 -6.79
N ILE A 121 13.99 1.08 -7.64
CA ILE A 121 13.09 2.25 -7.59
C ILE A 121 11.66 1.84 -7.87
N ALA A 122 11.40 1.05 -8.92
CA ALA A 122 10.05 0.60 -9.25
C ALA A 122 9.43 -0.25 -8.12
N GLN A 123 10.24 -1.03 -7.41
CA GLN A 123 9.79 -1.81 -6.26
C GLN A 123 9.50 -0.92 -5.03
N ASP A 124 10.32 0.09 -4.79
CA ASP A 124 10.12 1.08 -3.73
C ASP A 124 8.84 1.90 -3.99
N ASP A 125 8.59 2.31 -5.23
CA ASP A 125 7.35 3.02 -5.64
C ASP A 125 6.12 2.16 -5.36
N LYS A 126 6.13 0.89 -5.82
CA LYS A 126 5.04 -0.05 -5.56
C LYS A 126 4.78 -0.26 -4.07
N THR A 127 5.83 -0.35 -3.26
CA THR A 127 5.69 -0.50 -1.80
C THR A 127 5.11 0.77 -1.17
N THR A 128 5.51 1.94 -1.66
CA THR A 128 5.00 3.24 -1.22
C THR A 128 3.52 3.39 -1.56
N GLU A 129 3.10 3.03 -2.77
CA GLU A 129 1.68 3.01 -3.18
C GLU A 129 0.84 2.09 -2.27
N GLN A 130 1.34 0.90 -1.92
CA GLN A 130 0.65 -0.02 -1.02
C GLN A 130 0.51 0.53 0.40
N LEU A 131 1.54 1.19 0.93
CA LEU A 131 1.50 1.82 2.25
C LEU A 131 0.54 3.02 2.26
N GLN A 132 0.55 3.82 1.19
CA GLN A 132 -0.35 4.95 1.01
C GLN A 132 -1.81 4.50 0.92
N ALA A 133 -2.12 3.49 0.10
CA ALA A 133 -3.46 2.92 0.01
C ALA A 133 -3.97 2.39 1.36
N ARG A 134 -3.06 1.85 2.20
CA ARG A 134 -3.41 1.40 3.54
C ARG A 134 -3.73 2.55 4.51
N ILE A 135 -3.04 3.69 4.38
CA ILE A 135 -3.36 4.91 5.12
C ILE A 135 -4.75 5.39 4.72
N GLU A 136 -5.00 5.54 3.42
CA GLU A 136 -6.30 5.97 2.88
C GLU A 136 -7.45 5.05 3.32
N GLN A 137 -7.22 3.74 3.34
CA GLN A 137 -8.19 2.77 3.85
C GLN A 137 -8.53 3.03 5.32
N TRP A 138 -7.53 3.29 6.18
CA TRP A 138 -7.78 3.58 7.59
C TRP A 138 -8.43 4.94 7.82
N GLU A 139 -8.08 5.96 7.02
CA GLU A 139 -8.74 7.26 7.03
C GLU A 139 -10.22 7.14 6.67
N ALA A 140 -10.55 6.41 5.60
CA ALA A 140 -11.93 6.15 5.20
C ALA A 140 -12.71 5.35 6.26
N ARG A 141 -12.08 4.38 6.92
CA ARG A 141 -12.69 3.64 8.04
C ARG A 141 -13.00 4.56 9.21
N LEU A 142 -12.08 5.45 9.58
CA LEU A 142 -12.28 6.43 10.65
C LEU A 142 -13.41 7.40 10.33
N GLU A 143 -13.45 7.93 9.11
CA GLU A 143 -14.54 8.82 8.66
C GLU A 143 -15.90 8.12 8.80
N LYS A 144 -16.00 6.86 8.38
CA LYS A 144 -17.23 6.06 8.55
C LYS A 144 -17.58 5.87 10.03
N LEU A 145 -16.62 5.50 10.88
CA LEU A 145 -16.86 5.32 12.32
C LEU A 145 -17.32 6.63 13.00
N GLN A 146 -16.69 7.76 12.66
CA GLN A 146 -17.08 9.08 13.17
C GLN A 146 -18.48 9.48 12.70
N SER A 147 -18.83 9.18 11.45
CA SER A 147 -20.18 9.44 10.93
C SER A 147 -21.25 8.61 11.66
N ILE A 148 -20.94 7.36 12.02
CA ILE A 148 -21.80 6.52 12.85
C ILE A 148 -21.95 7.16 14.23
N GLN A 149 -20.85 7.56 14.87
CA GLN A 149 -20.89 8.19 16.19
C GLN A 149 -21.76 9.46 16.21
N ALA A 150 -21.63 10.31 15.18
CA ALA A 150 -22.45 11.50 15.02
C ALA A 150 -23.94 11.15 14.86
N ALA A 151 -24.28 10.16 14.03
CA ALA A 151 -25.67 9.72 13.85
C ALA A 151 -26.28 9.21 15.16
N TRP A 152 -25.53 8.45 15.97
CA TRP A 152 -25.98 7.98 17.28
C TRP A 152 -26.24 9.13 18.26
N ALA A 153 -25.40 10.16 18.27
CA ALA A 153 -25.60 11.35 19.12
C ALA A 153 -26.90 12.11 18.80
N HIS A 154 -27.40 12.03 17.56
CA HIS A 154 -28.63 12.66 17.12
C HIS A 154 -29.90 11.80 17.31
N THR A 155 -29.76 10.52 17.71
CA THR A 155 -30.90 9.59 17.86
C THR A 155 -31.40 9.50 19.31
N THR A 156 -30.74 10.14 20.27
CA THR A 156 -31.24 10.35 21.63
C THR A 156 -32.25 11.51 21.66
N HIS A 157 -33.51 11.22 21.31
CA HIS A 157 -34.68 12.02 21.67
C HIS A 157 -35.94 11.14 21.77
#